data_AF-A0A165WC33-F1
#
_entry.id   AF-A0A165WC33-F1
#
_cell.length_a   1.000
_cell.length_b   1.000
_cell.length_c   1.000
_cell.angle_alpha   90.00
_cell.angle_beta   90.00
_cell.angle_gamma   90.00
#
_symmetry.space_group_name_H-M   'P 1'
#
loop_
_entity.id
_entity.type
_entity.pdbx_description
1 polymer ?
#
loop_
_entity_poly.entity_id
_entity_poly.type
_entity_poly.pdbx_seq_one_letter_code
_entity_poly.pdbx_strand_id
1 'polypeptide(L)'
;MALPAGIPTLQLGRTGGWSRPDNVWISLALYDNLTLCDTDPAHRGLSDHLPIVTTLDIPIDTLPPEPTRNARLTVWDDFRAHLQRELAKLSQPSDIESQEELDEVINGITAAAQSAIEAKVPLSKAREYVKAWWTSELTAMTKSLNKLNHEAHKWRGLRDHPIHAQ
;
A
#
# COMPACT_ATOMS: atom_id res chain seq x y z
N MET A 1 20.16 19.91 17.61
CA MET A 1 18.78 20.44 17.43
C MET A 1 18.69 20.94 16.01
N ALA A 2 17.70 20.49 15.24
CA ALA A 2 17.58 20.79 13.81
C ALA A 2 16.89 22.14 13.56
N LEU A 3 15.81 22.44 14.29
CA LEU A 3 15.10 23.71 14.16
C LEU A 3 15.95 24.85 14.77
N PRO A 4 16.42 25.84 13.98
CA PRO A 4 17.25 26.94 14.46
C PRO A 4 16.62 27.71 15.61
N ALA A 5 17.43 28.17 16.56
CA ALA A 5 16.96 28.95 17.71
C ALA A 5 16.21 30.22 17.26
N GLY A 6 15.15 30.60 17.98
CA GLY A 6 14.40 31.83 17.72
C GLY A 6 13.24 31.72 16.72
N ILE A 7 13.09 30.58 16.02
CA ILE A 7 11.92 30.34 15.16
C ILE A 7 10.71 30.00 16.05
N PRO A 8 9.60 30.76 15.97
CA PRO A 8 8.38 30.47 16.71
C PRO A 8 7.63 29.30 16.06
N THR A 9 7.00 28.45 16.85
CA THR A 9 6.20 27.31 16.36
C THR A 9 4.75 27.39 16.78
N LEU A 10 4.38 28.38 17.60
CA LEU A 10 3.02 28.59 18.07
C LEU A 10 2.72 30.09 18.16
N GLN A 11 1.49 30.46 17.80
CA GLN A 11 0.92 31.77 18.08
C GLN A 11 -0.23 31.63 19.08
N LEU A 12 -0.09 32.23 20.26
CA LEU A 12 -1.07 32.16 21.34
C LEU A 12 -2.40 32.79 20.90
N GLY A 13 -3.48 32.01 20.87
CA GLY A 13 -4.77 32.45 20.33
C GLY A 13 -5.41 33.66 21.02
N ARG A 14 -5.10 33.92 22.30
CA ARG A 14 -5.67 35.08 23.05
C ARG A 14 -4.85 36.36 22.95
N THR A 15 -3.52 36.26 22.93
CA THR A 15 -2.61 37.41 23.00
C THR A 15 -1.93 37.72 21.67
N GLY A 16 -2.00 36.80 20.70
CA GLY A 16 -1.25 36.88 19.44
C GLY A 16 0.26 36.73 19.60
N GLY A 17 0.74 36.47 20.82
CA GLY A 17 2.15 36.32 21.13
C GLY A 17 2.74 35.04 20.55
N TRP A 18 4.01 35.10 20.16
CA TRP A 18 4.72 33.98 19.56
C TRP A 18 5.52 33.21 20.60
N SER A 19 5.46 31.88 20.55
CA SER A 19 6.26 31.00 21.40
C SER A 19 6.78 29.81 20.59
N ARG A 20 7.69 29.05 21.21
CA ARG A 20 8.30 27.85 20.61
C ARG A 20 8.25 26.68 21.59
N PRO A 21 7.08 26.06 21.78
CA PRO A 21 6.99 24.81 22.52
C PRO A 21 7.58 23.62 21.75
N ASP A 22 7.60 23.69 20.41
CA ASP A 22 7.94 22.54 19.56
C ASP A 22 9.42 22.55 19.17
N ASN A 23 10.03 21.36 19.11
CA ASN A 23 11.43 21.18 18.79
C ASN A 23 11.63 20.00 17.85
N VAL A 24 12.66 20.10 17.00
CA VAL A 24 13.11 18.99 16.16
C VAL A 24 14.53 18.62 16.59
N TRP A 25 14.69 17.39 17.05
CA TRP A 25 15.99 16.80 17.38
C TRP A 25 16.45 15.91 16.24
N ILE A 26 17.75 15.96 15.96
CA ILE A 26 18.40 15.18 14.91
C ILE A 26 19.68 14.58 15.49
N SER A 27 19.98 13.35 15.10
CA SER A 27 21.25 12.70 15.47
C SER A 27 22.41 13.38 14.74
N LEU A 28 23.60 13.32 15.32
CA LEU A 28 24.80 13.88 14.69
C LEU A 28 25.07 13.24 13.31
N ALA A 29 24.78 11.93 13.18
CA ALA A 29 24.98 11.18 11.96
C ALA A 29 24.11 11.63 10.77
N LEU A 30 22.99 12.32 11.03
CA LEU A 30 22.08 12.83 9.99
C LEU A 30 22.19 14.34 9.81
N TYR A 31 23.04 15.01 10.59
CA TYR A 31 23.12 16.47 10.60
C TYR A 31 23.59 17.02 9.25
N ASP A 32 24.57 16.37 8.62
CA ASP A 32 25.10 16.79 7.32
C ASP A 32 24.10 16.59 6.17
N ASN A 33 23.10 15.73 6.36
CA ASN A 33 22.01 15.54 5.41
C ASN A 33 20.88 16.56 5.60
N LEU A 34 20.89 17.36 6.66
CA LEU A 34 19.83 18.36 6.91
C LEU A 34 19.98 19.57 5.98
N THR A 35 19.08 19.70 5.02
CA THR A 35 19.08 20.82 4.08
C THR A 35 18.15 21.96 4.50
N LEU A 36 17.09 21.66 5.25
CA LEU A 36 16.14 22.65 5.77
C LEU A 36 15.50 22.17 7.07
N CYS A 37 15.33 23.06 8.03
CA CYS A 37 14.40 22.88 9.15
C CYS A 37 13.79 24.24 9.51
N ASP A 38 12.53 24.47 9.17
CA ASP A 38 11.84 25.74 9.43
C ASP A 38 10.34 25.49 9.66
N THR A 39 9.62 26.51 10.09
CA THR A 39 8.15 26.49 10.09
C THR A 39 7.57 26.78 8.70
N ASP A 40 6.37 26.29 8.47
CA ASP A 40 5.60 26.52 7.25
C ASP A 40 4.26 27.19 7.58
N PRO A 41 4.25 28.53 7.72
CA PRO A 41 3.03 29.27 8.02
C PRO A 41 1.96 29.17 6.93
N ALA A 42 2.34 28.91 5.67
CA ALA A 42 1.40 28.82 4.56
C ALA A 42 0.47 27.61 4.70
N HIS A 43 0.94 26.53 5.34
CA HIS A 43 0.18 25.29 5.56
C HIS A 43 -0.38 25.14 6.97
N ARG A 44 -0.41 26.22 7.76
CA ARG A 44 -0.92 26.25 9.14
C ARG A 44 -2.37 25.79 9.31
N GLY A 45 -3.22 26.13 8.34
CA GLY A 45 -4.67 25.95 8.48
C GLY A 45 -5.24 26.77 9.66
N LEU A 46 -6.11 26.15 10.46
CA LEU A 46 -6.79 26.77 11.62
C LEU A 46 -6.11 26.52 12.97
N SER A 47 -4.95 25.86 12.98
CA SER A 47 -4.23 25.54 14.22
C SER A 47 -3.52 26.78 14.78
N ASP A 48 -3.36 26.86 16.10
CA ASP A 48 -2.50 27.84 16.75
C ASP A 48 -1.00 27.50 16.61
N HIS A 49 -0.67 26.24 16.29
CA HIS A 49 0.68 25.79 15.95
C HIS A 49 1.02 25.99 14.46
N LEU A 50 2.30 26.25 14.18
CA LEU A 50 2.88 26.25 12.84
C LEU A 50 3.45 24.84 12.56
N PRO A 51 3.12 24.24 11.40
CA PRO A 51 3.80 23.05 10.92
C PRO A 51 5.30 23.31 10.84
N ILE A 52 6.11 22.32 11.20
CA ILE A 52 7.58 22.35 11.01
C ILE A 52 7.90 21.44 9.83
N VAL A 53 8.64 21.98 8.87
CA VAL A 53 9.13 21.27 7.69
C VAL A 53 10.62 21.01 7.87
N THR A 54 10.98 19.74 7.81
CA THR A 54 12.38 19.27 7.85
C THR A 54 12.67 18.52 6.57
N THR A 55 13.69 18.96 5.83
CA THR A 55 14.14 18.29 4.60
C THR A 55 15.51 17.66 4.86
N LEU A 56 15.62 16.37 4.57
CA LEU A 56 16.86 15.61 4.64
C LEU A 56 17.23 15.15 3.23
N ASP A 57 18.44 15.44 2.77
CA ASP A 57 19.00 14.93 1.54
C ASP A 57 19.73 13.62 1.83
N ILE A 58 18.95 12.52 1.86
CA ILE A 58 19.46 11.19 2.11
C ILE A 58 19.45 10.45 0.77
N PRO A 59 20.60 9.90 0.32
CA PRO A 59 20.60 9.00 -0.82
C PRO A 59 19.83 7.73 -0.42
N ILE A 60 18.61 7.60 -0.92
CA ILE A 60 17.81 6.39 -0.76
C ILE A 60 17.97 5.59 -2.04
N ASP A 61 18.56 4.41 -1.92
CA ASP A 61 18.49 3.42 -2.98
C ASP A 61 17.03 3.00 -3.14
N THR A 62 16.41 3.46 -4.22
CA THR A 62 15.05 3.08 -4.57
C THR A 62 15.09 1.69 -5.19
N LEU A 63 14.94 0.67 -4.36
CA LEU A 63 14.71 -0.68 -4.86
C LEU A 63 13.25 -0.78 -5.33
N PRO A 64 13.00 -1.33 -6.54
CA PRO A 64 11.64 -1.67 -6.92
C PRO A 64 11.08 -2.64 -5.87
N PRO A 65 9.85 -2.42 -5.38
CA PRO A 65 9.26 -3.30 -4.39
C PRO A 65 9.22 -4.73 -4.93
N GLU A 66 9.55 -5.70 -4.09
CA GLU A 66 9.48 -7.10 -4.50
C GLU A 66 8.06 -7.47 -4.95
N PRO A 67 7.91 -8.28 -6.00
CA PRO A 67 6.59 -8.72 -6.46
C PRO A 67 5.86 -9.47 -5.34
N THR A 68 4.66 -9.02 -4.98
CA THR A 68 3.84 -9.68 -3.96
C THR A 68 2.89 -10.69 -4.60
N ARG A 69 2.63 -11.82 -3.95
CA ARG A 69 1.68 -12.84 -4.43
C ARG A 69 0.24 -12.28 -4.46
N ASN A 70 -0.50 -12.54 -5.54
CA ASN A 70 -1.87 -12.04 -5.73
C ASN A 70 -2.91 -13.15 -5.60
N ALA A 71 -3.43 -13.34 -4.38
CA ALA A 71 -4.45 -14.35 -4.11
C ALA A 71 -5.76 -14.16 -4.89
N ARG A 72 -6.06 -12.94 -5.37
CA ARG A 72 -7.30 -12.64 -6.12
C ARG A 72 -7.24 -13.17 -7.55
N LEU A 73 -6.04 -13.37 -8.10
CA LEU A 73 -5.83 -13.90 -9.45
C LEU A 73 -5.63 -15.42 -9.46
N THR A 74 -5.63 -16.06 -8.29
CA THR A 74 -5.46 -17.51 -8.16
C THR A 74 -6.68 -18.26 -8.68
N VAL A 75 -6.44 -19.25 -9.53
CA VAL A 75 -7.45 -20.26 -9.89
C VAL A 75 -7.51 -21.28 -8.75
N TRP A 76 -8.49 -21.14 -7.87
CA TRP A 76 -8.53 -21.89 -6.61
C TRP A 76 -8.74 -23.40 -6.78
N ASP A 77 -9.38 -23.86 -7.86
CA ASP A 77 -9.49 -25.28 -8.17
C ASP A 77 -8.12 -25.91 -8.46
N ASP A 78 -7.30 -25.25 -9.28
CA ASP A 78 -5.94 -25.69 -9.58
C ASP A 78 -5.04 -25.65 -8.34
N PHE A 79 -5.21 -24.62 -7.49
CA PHE A 79 -4.52 -24.52 -6.21
C PHE A 79 -4.85 -25.72 -5.32
N ARG A 80 -6.15 -26.03 -5.13
CA ARG A 80 -6.60 -27.16 -4.31
C ARG A 80 -6.11 -28.49 -4.86
N ALA A 81 -6.22 -28.72 -6.16
CA ALA A 81 -5.72 -29.94 -6.80
C ALA A 81 -4.20 -30.11 -6.66
N HIS A 82 -3.44 -29.00 -6.66
CA HIS A 82 -2.01 -29.05 -6.39
C HIS A 82 -1.73 -29.35 -4.91
N LEU A 83 -2.37 -28.62 -3.99
CA LEU A 83 -2.20 -28.81 -2.55
C LEU A 83 -2.55 -30.23 -2.11
N GLN A 84 -3.64 -30.80 -2.62
CA GLN A 84 -4.03 -32.19 -2.34
C GLN A 84 -2.95 -33.19 -2.77
N ARG A 85 -2.32 -32.97 -3.94
CA ARG A 85 -1.22 -33.82 -4.41
C ARG A 85 0.03 -33.70 -3.55
N GLU A 86 0.34 -32.50 -3.06
CA GLU A 86 1.48 -32.31 -2.14
C GLU A 86 1.21 -32.93 -0.77
N LEU A 87 0.02 -32.73 -0.21
CA LEU A 87 -0.38 -33.33 1.06
C LEU A 87 -0.44 -34.86 0.99
N ALA A 88 -0.83 -35.44 -0.15
CA ALA A 88 -0.86 -36.89 -0.35
C ALA A 88 0.54 -37.55 -0.34
N LYS A 89 1.63 -36.76 -0.40
CA LYS A 89 3.00 -37.26 -0.25
C LYS A 89 3.43 -37.39 1.21
N LEU A 90 2.71 -36.74 2.12
CA LEU A 90 2.99 -36.83 3.55
C LEU A 90 2.58 -38.21 4.06
N SER A 91 3.22 -38.63 5.14
CA SER A 91 2.81 -39.82 5.91
C SER A 91 1.35 -39.70 6.32
N GLN A 92 0.67 -40.85 6.44
CA GLN A 92 -0.70 -40.86 6.93
C GLN A 92 -0.75 -40.29 8.36
N PRO A 93 -1.84 -39.60 8.73
CA PRO A 93 -2.02 -39.13 10.09
C PRO A 93 -1.89 -40.28 11.09
N SER A 94 -1.00 -40.12 12.05
CA SER A 94 -0.80 -41.02 13.19
C SER A 94 -0.83 -40.23 14.49
N ASP A 95 -0.91 -40.94 15.61
CA ASP A 95 -0.70 -40.32 16.91
C ASP A 95 0.72 -39.74 16.96
N ILE A 96 0.83 -38.55 17.53
CA ILE A 96 2.09 -37.82 17.68
C ILE A 96 2.55 -38.03 19.11
N GLU A 97 3.67 -38.73 19.29
CA GLU A 97 4.17 -39.13 20.59
C GLU A 97 5.36 -38.27 21.07
N SER A 98 5.91 -37.43 20.18
CA SER A 98 7.06 -36.58 20.48
C SER A 98 6.95 -35.18 19.87
N GLN A 99 7.77 -34.24 20.37
CA GLN A 99 7.87 -32.90 19.81
C GLN A 99 8.51 -32.95 18.41
N GLU A 100 9.45 -33.85 18.21
CA GLU A 100 10.15 -34.04 16.94
C GLU A 100 9.17 -34.50 15.85
N GLU A 101 8.29 -35.46 16.16
CA GLU A 101 7.22 -35.89 15.24
C GLU A 101 6.24 -34.75 14.94
N LEU A 102 5.89 -33.94 15.95
CA LEU A 102 5.03 -32.78 15.74
C LEU A 102 5.65 -31.79 14.77
N ASP A 103 6.93 -31.45 14.96
CA ASP A 103 7.66 -30.51 14.13
C ASP A 103 7.80 -31.04 12.69
N GLU A 104 8.07 -32.33 12.50
CA GLU A 104 8.11 -32.96 11.17
C GLU A 104 6.77 -32.84 10.43
N VAL A 105 5.65 -33.12 11.11
CA VAL A 105 4.31 -33.01 10.51
C VAL A 105 4.00 -31.55 10.15
N ILE A 106 4.26 -30.61 11.06
CA ILE A 106 4.03 -29.17 10.82
C ILE A 106 4.87 -28.67 9.65
N ASN A 107 6.16 -29.04 9.61
CA ASN A 107 7.05 -28.66 8.53
C ASN A 107 6.60 -29.25 7.19
N GLY A 108 6.13 -30.49 7.17
CA GLY A 108 5.58 -31.14 5.99
C GLY A 108 4.35 -30.43 5.44
N ILE A 109 3.38 -30.11 6.30
CA ILE A 109 2.16 -29.36 5.93
C ILE A 109 2.51 -27.96 5.44
N THR A 110 3.42 -27.27 6.15
CA THR A 110 3.87 -25.93 5.78
C THR A 110 4.57 -25.94 4.42
N ALA A 111 5.44 -26.90 4.16
CA ALA A 111 6.11 -27.07 2.88
C ALA A 111 5.12 -27.35 1.74
N ALA A 112 4.13 -28.22 1.97
CA ALA A 112 3.08 -28.49 0.99
C ALA A 112 2.25 -27.22 0.65
N ALA A 113 1.91 -26.42 1.66
CA ALA A 113 1.21 -25.16 1.47
C ALA A 113 2.06 -24.14 0.70
N GLN A 114 3.34 -23.98 1.06
CA GLN A 114 4.26 -23.07 0.36
C GLN A 114 4.48 -23.49 -1.10
N SER A 115 4.65 -24.79 -1.36
CA SER A 115 4.76 -25.34 -2.72
C SER A 115 3.53 -24.98 -3.56
N ALA A 116 2.32 -25.12 -3.00
CA ALA A 116 1.09 -24.71 -3.67
C ALA A 116 1.02 -23.19 -3.93
N ILE A 117 1.45 -22.38 -2.96
CA ILE A 117 1.51 -20.92 -3.11
C ILE A 117 2.46 -20.54 -4.24
N GLU A 118 3.67 -21.11 -4.25
CA GLU A 118 4.69 -20.80 -5.25
C GLU A 118 4.26 -21.19 -6.66
N ALA A 119 3.67 -22.38 -6.79
CA ALA A 119 3.26 -22.94 -8.08
C ALA A 119 1.98 -22.31 -8.64
N LYS A 120 1.03 -21.89 -7.79
CA LYS A 120 -0.35 -21.56 -8.21
C LYS A 120 -0.81 -20.15 -7.87
N VAL A 121 -0.17 -19.45 -6.95
CA VAL A 121 -0.51 -18.04 -6.67
C VAL A 121 0.39 -17.14 -7.50
N PRO A 122 -0.13 -16.46 -8.53
CA PRO A 122 0.70 -15.63 -9.40
C PRO A 122 1.29 -14.43 -8.64
N LEU A 123 2.47 -14.00 -9.05
CA LEU A 123 3.04 -12.73 -8.58
C LEU A 123 2.26 -11.56 -9.20
N SER A 124 2.01 -10.54 -8.38
CA SER A 124 1.53 -9.24 -8.84
C SER A 124 2.57 -8.65 -9.77
N LYS A 125 2.13 -8.19 -10.94
CA LYS A 125 3.00 -7.39 -11.80
C LYS A 125 3.31 -6.09 -11.06
N ALA A 126 4.59 -5.81 -10.83
CA ALA A 126 5.03 -4.49 -10.41
C ALA A 126 4.53 -3.47 -11.45
N ARG A 127 3.70 -2.53 -11.02
CA ARG A 127 3.19 -1.45 -11.86
C ARG A 127 3.14 -0.21 -10.98
N GLU A 128 3.96 0.78 -11.31
CA GLU A 128 4.06 2.07 -10.60
C GLU A 128 2.70 2.78 -10.47
N TYR A 129 1.74 2.51 -11.37
CA TYR A 129 0.47 3.22 -11.47
C TYR A 129 -0.75 2.42 -11.01
N VAL A 130 -0.59 1.24 -10.40
CA VAL A 130 -1.75 0.48 -9.91
C VAL A 130 -2.25 1.08 -8.61
N LYS A 131 -3.38 1.77 -8.69
CA LYS A 131 -4.13 2.21 -7.52
C LYS A 131 -4.66 0.97 -6.78
N ALA A 132 -4.34 0.84 -5.49
CA ALA A 132 -4.69 -0.33 -4.67
C ALA A 132 -6.20 -0.66 -4.63
N TRP A 133 -7.06 0.32 -4.90
CA TRP A 133 -8.52 0.17 -4.93
C TRP A 133 -9.09 -0.18 -6.32
N TRP A 134 -8.26 -0.27 -7.37
CA TRP A 134 -8.72 -0.53 -8.73
C TRP A 134 -8.89 -2.04 -8.99
N THR A 135 -10.12 -2.51 -9.17
CA THR A 135 -10.45 -3.94 -9.36
C THR A 135 -10.75 -4.27 -10.84
N SER A 136 -10.79 -5.57 -11.16
CA SER A 136 -11.24 -6.05 -12.48
C SER A 136 -12.71 -5.67 -12.75
N GLU A 137 -13.56 -5.72 -11.72
CA GLU A 137 -14.95 -5.27 -11.78
C GLU A 137 -15.04 -3.78 -12.13
N LEU A 138 -14.26 -2.93 -11.47
CA LEU A 138 -14.18 -1.50 -11.80
C LEU A 138 -13.67 -1.28 -13.22
N THR A 139 -12.75 -2.12 -13.69
CA THR A 139 -12.29 -2.09 -15.09
C THR A 139 -13.43 -2.43 -16.06
N ALA A 140 -14.24 -3.45 -15.76
CA ALA A 140 -15.40 -3.83 -16.58
C ALA A 140 -16.50 -2.75 -16.56
N MET A 141 -16.79 -2.17 -15.40
CA MET A 141 -17.73 -1.06 -15.24
C MET A 141 -17.26 0.18 -16.01
N THR A 142 -15.98 0.54 -15.89
CA THR A 142 -15.40 1.69 -16.61
C THR A 142 -15.48 1.50 -18.12
N LYS A 143 -15.19 0.28 -18.63
CA LYS A 143 -15.36 -0.03 -20.06
C LYS A 143 -16.82 0.13 -20.51
N SER A 144 -17.77 -0.33 -19.70
CA SER A 144 -19.20 -0.22 -19.99
C SER A 144 -19.65 1.24 -20.02
N LEU A 145 -19.25 2.03 -19.02
CA LEU A 145 -19.50 3.48 -18.96
C LEU A 145 -18.92 4.20 -20.17
N ASN A 146 -17.67 3.92 -20.54
CA ASN A 146 -17.03 4.54 -21.69
C ASN A 146 -17.74 4.20 -23.01
N LYS A 147 -18.25 2.97 -23.15
CA LYS A 147 -19.06 2.58 -24.30
C LYS A 147 -20.36 3.37 -24.36
N LEU A 148 -21.09 3.46 -23.25
CA LEU A 148 -22.33 4.25 -23.16
C LEU A 148 -22.08 5.73 -23.47
N ASN A 149 -21.04 6.32 -22.89
CA ASN A 149 -20.65 7.71 -23.15
C ASN A 149 -20.31 7.94 -24.63
N HIS A 150 -19.60 7.01 -25.27
CA HIS A 150 -19.29 7.10 -26.69
C HIS A 150 -20.56 7.06 -27.55
N GLU A 151 -21.49 6.14 -27.24
CA GLU A 151 -22.77 6.02 -27.94
C GLU A 151 -23.67 7.25 -27.71
N ALA A 152 -23.77 7.74 -26.46
CA ALA A 152 -24.49 8.97 -26.13
C ALA A 152 -23.92 10.18 -26.87
N HIS A 153 -22.59 10.32 -26.92
CA HIS A 153 -21.94 11.41 -27.67
C HIS A 153 -22.18 11.28 -29.19
N LYS A 154 -22.17 10.07 -29.74
CA LYS A 154 -22.51 9.82 -31.16
C LYS A 154 -23.92 10.28 -31.49
N TRP A 155 -24.89 9.98 -30.62
CA TRP A 155 -26.31 10.31 -30.81
C TRP A 155 -26.76 11.61 -30.14
N ARG A 156 -25.82 12.47 -29.73
CA ARG A 156 -26.11 13.73 -29.02
C ARG A 156 -27.06 14.69 -29.76
N GLY A 157 -27.15 14.56 -31.09
CA GLY A 157 -28.07 15.36 -31.92
C GLY A 157 -29.53 14.89 -31.89
N LEU A 158 -29.80 13.65 -31.47
CA LEU A 158 -31.14 13.08 -31.30
C LEU A 158 -31.43 12.92 -29.82
N ARG A 159 -32.16 13.89 -29.25
CA ARG A 159 -32.47 13.94 -27.81
C ARG A 159 -33.31 12.76 -27.34
N ASP A 160 -34.17 12.22 -28.20
CA ASP A 160 -35.05 11.10 -27.87
C ASP A 160 -34.41 9.72 -28.14
N HIS A 161 -33.11 9.67 -28.45
CA HIS A 161 -32.43 8.40 -28.67
C HIS A 161 -32.38 7.58 -27.36
N PRO A 162 -32.76 6.29 -27.35
CA PRO A 162 -32.87 5.47 -26.13
C PRO A 162 -31.59 5.38 -25.28
N ILE A 163 -30.43 5.63 -25.89
CA ILE A 163 -29.13 5.62 -25.20
C ILE A 163 -29.04 6.66 -24.08
N HIS A 164 -29.79 7.76 -24.17
CA HIS A 164 -29.77 8.82 -23.16
C HIS A 164 -30.56 8.44 -21.89
N ALA A 165 -31.23 7.28 -21.90
CA ALA A 165 -31.96 6.73 -20.75
C ALA A 165 -31.23 5.54 -20.08
N GLN A 166 -30.02 5.19 -20.53
CA GLN A 166 -29.21 4.07 -20.01
C GLN A 166 -28.11 4.52 -19.07
#